data_AF-A0A661CAN7-F1
#
_entry.id   AF-A0A661CAN7-F1
#
_cell.length_a   1.000
_cell.length_b   1.000
_cell.length_c   1.000
_cell.angle_alpha   90.00
_cell.angle_beta   90.00
_cell.angle_gamma   90.00
#
_symmetry.space_group_name_H-M   'P 1'
#
loop_
_entity.id
_entity.type
_entity.pdbx_description
1 polymer ?
#
loop_
_entity_poly.entity_id
_entity_poly.type
_entity_poly.pdbx_seq_one_letter_code
_entity_poly.pdbx_strand_id
1 'polypeptide(L)'
;MSKKRIFVSHSSKTDANITLLKKVCKGLEEYKTDEDNLEYQIVYDLNNTIIGGDDWYNSIERWMMEADAAVILFSKAALFDSDWVKKEVSNLSWRKNLDPDFVLIPVLLEGLEPNEFNKGLLGVLQINRIQFIKDTNDATEIVAELHKKLAAEASLKDLAERDFDGASYEPLEGKLAELIASKLPRDALDDAVKELDLTRLSFGSVDGFSSLSISFCTVAG
;
A
#
# COMPACT_ATOMS: atom_id res chain seq x y z
N MET A 1 8.41 -7.51 15.71
CA MET A 1 8.25 -6.22 15.00
C MET A 1 7.34 -6.46 13.81
N SER A 2 6.44 -5.54 13.47
CA SER A 2 5.57 -5.72 12.30
C SER A 2 6.35 -5.43 11.02
N LYS A 3 6.26 -6.31 10.02
CA LYS A 3 6.84 -6.06 8.70
C LYS A 3 6.16 -4.85 8.05
N LYS A 4 6.95 -3.96 7.46
CA LYS A 4 6.44 -2.82 6.68
C LYS A 4 6.00 -3.32 5.31
N ARG A 5 4.75 -3.06 4.93
CA ARG A 5 4.21 -3.49 3.65
C ARG A 5 4.56 -2.48 2.56
N ILE A 6 5.24 -2.94 1.51
CA ILE A 6 5.68 -2.09 0.40
C ILE A 6 4.96 -2.55 -0.87
N PHE A 7 4.21 -1.65 -1.48
CA PHE A 7 3.61 -1.89 -2.79
C PHE A 7 4.60 -1.51 -3.91
N VAL A 8 4.79 -2.38 -4.90
CA VAL A 8 5.69 -2.10 -6.04
C VAL A 8 4.92 -2.10 -7.36
N SER A 9 4.75 -0.91 -7.93
CA SER A 9 4.22 -0.70 -9.28
C SER A 9 5.33 -0.86 -10.32
N HIS A 10 5.06 -1.58 -11.41
CA HIS A 10 6.01 -1.80 -12.50
C HIS A 10 5.31 -2.16 -13.82
N SER A 11 6.07 -2.18 -14.92
CA SER A 11 5.58 -2.70 -16.20
C SER A 11 6.02 -4.15 -16.43
N SER A 12 5.06 -5.03 -16.71
CA SER A 12 5.31 -6.44 -17.08
C SER A 12 5.50 -6.64 -18.60
N LYS A 13 5.69 -5.56 -19.38
CA LYS A 13 5.77 -5.61 -20.85
C LYS A 13 7.07 -6.21 -21.41
N THR A 14 8.12 -6.32 -20.61
CA THR A 14 9.42 -6.87 -21.05
C THR A 14 10.00 -7.82 -20.00
N ASP A 15 10.73 -8.85 -20.44
CA ASP A 15 11.40 -9.79 -19.54
C ASP A 15 12.46 -9.10 -18.67
N ALA A 16 13.09 -8.05 -19.19
CA ALA A 16 14.05 -7.22 -18.46
C ALA A 16 13.38 -6.54 -17.26
N ASN A 17 12.20 -5.93 -17.44
CA ASN A 17 11.46 -5.28 -16.35
C ASN A 17 11.02 -6.30 -15.29
N ILE A 18 10.52 -7.46 -15.71
CA ILE A 18 10.11 -8.53 -14.79
C ILE A 18 11.32 -9.08 -14.01
N THR A 19 12.46 -9.25 -14.69
CA THR A 19 13.70 -9.72 -14.06
C THR A 19 14.22 -8.71 -13.03
N LEU A 20 14.21 -7.42 -13.38
CA LEU A 20 14.64 -6.35 -12.49
C LEU A 20 13.72 -6.26 -11.26
N LEU A 21 12.41 -6.24 -11.46
CA LEU A 21 11.41 -6.28 -10.39
C LEU A 21 11.70 -7.41 -9.41
N LYS A 22 11.83 -8.65 -9.90
CA LYS A 22 12.08 -9.82 -9.05
C LYS A 22 13.36 -9.66 -8.22
N LYS A 23 14.43 -9.13 -8.83
CA LYS A 23 15.69 -8.86 -8.12
C LYS A 23 15.53 -7.77 -7.06
N VAL A 24 14.82 -6.69 -7.37
CA VAL A 24 14.57 -5.59 -6.42
C VAL A 24 13.69 -6.06 -5.26
N CYS A 25 12.58 -6.75 -5.54
CA CYS A 25 11.68 -7.26 -4.50
C CYS A 25 12.42 -8.25 -3.58
N LYS A 26 13.11 -9.24 -4.17
CA LYS A 26 13.91 -10.19 -3.40
C LYS A 26 15.00 -9.48 -2.59
N GLY A 27 15.70 -8.53 -3.22
CA GLY A 27 16.76 -7.77 -2.58
C GLY A 27 16.25 -6.97 -1.39
N LEU A 28 15.06 -6.35 -1.46
CA LEU A 28 14.44 -5.68 -0.32
C LEU A 28 14.03 -6.65 0.78
N GLU A 29 13.41 -7.79 0.45
CA GLU A 29 13.00 -8.79 1.45
C GLU A 29 14.18 -9.39 2.23
N GLU A 30 15.33 -9.53 1.55
CA GLU A 30 16.56 -10.07 2.11
C GLU A 30 17.49 -9.00 2.69
N TYR A 31 17.20 -7.71 2.46
CA TYR A 31 18.06 -6.62 2.90
C TYR A 31 18.07 -6.54 4.42
N LYS A 32 19.26 -6.55 5.00
CA LYS A 32 19.47 -6.42 6.44
C LYS A 32 20.64 -5.49 6.67
N THR A 33 20.47 -4.56 7.60
CA THR A 33 21.58 -3.79 8.16
C THR A 33 21.68 -4.11 9.65
N ASP A 34 22.86 -3.97 10.23
CA ASP A 34 23.03 -4.09 11.68
C ASP A 34 22.46 -2.86 12.42
N GLU A 35 22.09 -1.81 11.69
CA GLU A 35 21.71 -0.49 12.19
C GLU A 35 20.20 -0.32 12.36
N ASP A 36 19.39 -1.02 11.55
CA ASP A 36 17.93 -0.99 11.62
C ASP A 36 17.28 -2.39 11.57
N ASN A 37 16.36 -2.65 12.50
CA ASN A 37 15.58 -3.90 12.55
C ASN A 37 14.34 -3.83 11.63
N LEU A 38 14.48 -3.24 10.44
CA LEU A 38 13.38 -3.11 9.48
C LEU A 38 13.23 -4.40 8.67
N GLU A 39 12.01 -4.92 8.63
CA GLU A 39 11.64 -6.03 7.76
C GLU A 39 10.54 -5.58 6.80
N TYR A 40 10.66 -5.96 5.53
CA TYR A 40 9.69 -5.61 4.50
C TYR A 40 8.82 -6.80 4.09
N GLN A 41 7.56 -6.52 3.80
CA GLN A 41 6.64 -7.41 3.10
C GLN A 41 6.33 -6.78 1.75
N ILE A 42 6.82 -7.36 0.65
CA ILE A 42 6.64 -6.77 -0.68
C ILE A 42 5.38 -7.34 -1.34
N VAL A 43 4.55 -6.45 -1.87
CA VAL A 43 3.33 -6.81 -2.62
C VAL A 43 3.36 -6.14 -3.99
N TYR A 44 3.12 -6.92 -5.05
CA TYR A 44 3.16 -6.46 -6.43
C TYR A 44 2.37 -7.40 -7.34
N ASP A 45 1.86 -6.88 -8.45
CA ASP A 45 1.09 -7.66 -9.41
C ASP A 45 2.01 -8.37 -10.42
N LEU A 46 2.20 -9.69 -10.28
CA LEU A 46 2.69 -10.50 -11.37
C LEU A 46 1.48 -10.96 -12.17
N ASN A 47 1.48 -10.72 -13.49
CA ASN A 47 0.44 -11.04 -14.49
C ASN A 47 -0.17 -12.47 -14.49
N ASN A 48 0.04 -13.32 -13.48
CA ASN A 48 -0.47 -14.69 -13.37
C ASN A 48 -0.76 -15.13 -11.92
N THR A 49 -0.74 -14.25 -10.90
CA THR A 49 -0.89 -14.69 -9.49
C THR A 49 -2.34 -14.88 -9.06
N ILE A 50 -3.32 -14.36 -9.81
CA ILE A 50 -4.74 -14.43 -9.47
C ILE A 50 -5.48 -15.21 -10.57
N ILE A 51 -6.15 -16.29 -10.18
CA ILE A 51 -6.83 -17.23 -11.07
C ILE A 51 -8.13 -16.60 -11.57
N GLY A 52 -8.51 -16.87 -12.82
CA GLY A 52 -9.74 -16.32 -13.41
C GLY A 52 -10.99 -16.63 -12.57
N GLY A 53 -11.62 -15.58 -12.04
CA GLY A 53 -12.81 -15.66 -11.17
C GLY A 53 -12.74 -14.73 -9.97
N ASP A 54 -11.54 -14.36 -9.52
CA ASP A 54 -11.33 -13.41 -8.42
C ASP A 54 -11.42 -11.94 -8.89
N ASP A 55 -11.84 -11.07 -7.98
CA ASP A 55 -11.86 -9.61 -8.20
C ASP A 55 -10.44 -9.03 -8.13
N TRP A 56 -9.67 -9.32 -9.19
CA TRP A 56 -8.28 -8.91 -9.38
C TRP A 56 -8.07 -7.42 -9.14
N TYR A 57 -9.03 -6.60 -9.58
CA TYR A 57 -8.98 -5.15 -9.47
C TYR A 57 -9.06 -4.70 -8.00
N ASN A 58 -9.99 -5.27 -7.22
CA ASN A 58 -10.14 -4.93 -5.81
C ASN A 58 -8.95 -5.38 -4.95
N SER A 59 -8.30 -6.49 -5.29
CA SER A 59 -7.10 -6.95 -4.58
C SER A 59 -5.92 -5.99 -4.72
N ILE A 60 -5.66 -5.46 -5.92
CA ILE A 60 -4.56 -4.51 -6.15
C ILE A 60 -4.84 -3.16 -5.48
N GLU A 61 -6.07 -2.68 -5.54
CA GLU A 61 -6.46 -1.45 -4.83
C GLU A 61 -6.33 -1.60 -3.31
N ARG A 62 -6.74 -2.76 -2.77
CA ARG A 62 -6.55 -3.10 -1.36
C ARG A 62 -5.06 -3.10 -0.98
N TRP A 63 -4.19 -3.71 -1.79
CA TRP A 63 -2.74 -3.68 -1.52
C TRP A 63 -2.17 -2.27 -1.53
N MET A 64 -2.59 -1.42 -2.47
CA MET A 64 -2.19 -0.01 -2.50
C MET A 64 -2.69 0.77 -1.28
N MET A 65 -3.86 0.44 -0.72
CA MET A 65 -4.41 1.08 0.48
C MET A 65 -3.71 0.61 1.76
N GLU A 66 -3.43 -0.69 1.88
CA GLU A 66 -2.84 -1.30 3.08
C GLU A 66 -1.32 -1.14 3.15
N ALA A 67 -0.66 -0.69 2.07
CA ALA A 67 0.79 -0.49 2.06
C ALA A 67 1.22 0.68 2.96
N ASP A 68 2.34 0.53 3.66
CA ASP A 68 3.00 1.59 4.45
C ASP A 68 3.75 2.59 3.56
N ALA A 69 4.20 2.10 2.40
CA ALA A 69 4.92 2.85 1.37
C ALA A 69 4.69 2.22 -0.01
N ALA A 70 4.93 2.98 -1.06
CA ALA A 70 4.91 2.47 -2.43
C ALA A 70 6.16 2.89 -3.21
N VAL A 71 6.61 1.98 -4.06
CA VAL A 71 7.71 2.15 -5.00
C VAL A 71 7.16 2.04 -6.42
N ILE A 72 7.56 2.94 -7.32
CA ILE A 72 7.19 2.85 -8.73
C ILE A 72 8.46 2.72 -9.56
N LEU A 73 8.59 1.60 -10.26
CA LEU A 73 9.69 1.33 -11.19
C LEU A 73 9.31 1.86 -12.58
N PHE A 74 9.74 3.07 -12.90
CA PHE A 74 9.50 3.69 -14.21
C PHE A 74 10.52 3.23 -15.24
N SER A 75 10.18 2.22 -16.02
CA SER A 75 10.80 1.98 -17.34
C SER A 75 10.07 2.78 -18.42
N LYS A 76 10.62 2.85 -19.65
CA LYS A 76 9.92 3.47 -20.78
C LYS A 76 8.58 2.80 -21.04
N ALA A 77 8.54 1.47 -20.93
CA ALA A 77 7.29 0.72 -21.06
C ALA A 77 6.28 1.02 -19.94
N ALA A 78 6.74 1.34 -18.73
CA ALA A 78 5.87 1.77 -17.64
C ALA A 78 5.31 3.18 -17.88
N LEU A 79 6.16 4.10 -18.35
CA LEU A 79 5.80 5.49 -18.56
C LEU A 79 4.89 5.70 -19.78
N PHE A 80 5.26 5.12 -20.92
CA PHE A 80 4.60 5.40 -22.19
C PHE A 80 3.50 4.38 -22.52
N ASP A 81 3.71 3.09 -22.22
CA ASP A 81 2.93 1.98 -22.79
C ASP A 81 2.01 1.25 -21.80
N SER A 82 2.03 1.62 -20.51
CA SER A 82 1.26 0.93 -19.45
C SER A 82 0.19 1.82 -18.83
N ASP A 83 -1.05 1.68 -19.30
CA ASP A 83 -2.20 2.36 -18.69
C ASP A 83 -2.48 1.87 -17.26
N TRP A 84 -2.12 0.62 -16.97
CA TRP A 84 -2.21 0.07 -15.62
C TRP A 84 -1.28 0.81 -14.65
N VAL A 85 -0.01 1.01 -15.02
CA VAL A 85 0.92 1.80 -14.19
C VAL A 85 0.42 3.23 -14.05
N LYS A 86 -0.10 3.86 -15.11
CA LYS A 86 -0.69 5.22 -15.04
C LYS A 86 -1.83 5.30 -14.02
N LYS A 87 -2.69 4.28 -13.95
CA LYS A 87 -3.76 4.17 -12.96
C LYS A 87 -3.19 4.05 -11.54
N GLU A 88 -2.26 3.12 -11.30
CA GLU A 88 -1.64 2.93 -9.97
C GLU A 88 -0.93 4.20 -9.50
N VAL A 89 -0.15 4.83 -10.38
CA VAL A 89 0.53 6.11 -10.09
C VAL A 89 -0.47 7.19 -9.72
N SER A 90 -1.63 7.26 -10.39
CA SER A 90 -2.69 8.22 -10.05
C SER A 90 -3.21 8.01 -8.64
N ASN A 91 -3.54 6.76 -8.28
CA ASN A 91 -4.05 6.41 -6.97
C ASN A 91 -3.01 6.69 -5.87
N LEU A 92 -1.76 6.28 -6.07
CA LEU A 92 -0.68 6.48 -5.11
C LEU A 92 -0.31 7.96 -4.94
N SER A 93 -0.30 8.73 -6.03
CA SER A 93 -0.07 10.18 -5.97
C SER A 93 -1.17 10.89 -5.21
N TRP A 94 -2.43 10.48 -5.45
CA TRP A 94 -3.56 11.03 -4.69
C TRP A 94 -3.45 10.68 -3.21
N ARG A 95 -3.11 9.44 -2.87
CA ARG A 95 -2.84 9.03 -1.48
C ARG A 95 -1.73 9.87 -0.84
N LYS A 96 -0.60 10.10 -1.52
CA LYS A 96 0.47 10.98 -1.04
C LYS A 96 0.03 12.43 -0.82
N ASN A 97 -0.91 12.92 -1.62
CA ASN A 97 -1.45 14.28 -1.45
C ASN A 97 -2.41 14.38 -0.26
N LEU A 98 -3.15 13.30 0.06
CA LEU A 98 -4.02 13.23 1.23
C LEU A 98 -3.27 12.93 2.52
N ASP A 99 -2.27 12.06 2.44
CA ASP A 99 -1.36 11.67 3.51
C ASP A 99 0.06 12.10 3.12
N PRO A 100 0.48 13.33 3.51
CA PRO A 100 1.84 13.84 3.25
C PRO A 100 2.95 12.96 3.83
N ASP A 101 2.57 12.06 4.71
CA ASP A 101 3.35 11.19 5.56
C ASP A 101 3.43 9.75 4.97
N PHE A 102 2.70 9.48 3.89
CA PHE A 102 2.82 8.31 3.05
C PHE A 102 4.13 8.38 2.25
N VAL A 103 4.86 7.28 2.15
CA VAL A 103 6.15 7.26 1.44
C VAL A 103 5.93 6.75 0.02
N LEU A 104 6.12 7.62 -0.97
CA LEU A 104 6.03 7.29 -2.38
C LEU A 104 7.40 7.51 -3.03
N ILE A 105 8.00 6.46 -3.59
CA ILE A 105 9.36 6.50 -4.12
C ILE A 105 9.36 6.13 -5.61
N PRO A 106 9.47 7.13 -6.50
CA PRO A 106 9.62 6.88 -7.92
C PRO A 106 11.10 6.58 -8.28
N VAL A 107 11.32 5.51 -9.07
CA VAL A 107 12.64 5.05 -9.55
C VAL A 107 12.67 5.16 -11.06
N LEU A 108 13.64 5.88 -11.62
CA LEU A 108 13.80 6.03 -13.08
C LEU A 108 14.75 4.97 -13.60
N LEU A 109 14.29 4.24 -14.62
CA LEU A 109 15.04 3.21 -15.31
C LEU A 109 15.29 3.62 -16.76
N GLU A 110 16.17 2.90 -17.46
CA GLU A 110 16.36 3.03 -18.92
C GLU A 110 16.75 4.44 -19.39
N GLY A 111 17.46 5.21 -18.54
CA GLY A 111 17.88 6.58 -18.84
C GLY A 111 16.73 7.58 -18.93
N LEU A 112 15.60 7.30 -18.28
CA LEU A 112 14.52 8.27 -18.15
C LEU A 112 15.00 9.50 -17.37
N GLU A 113 14.51 10.66 -17.77
CA GLU A 113 14.83 11.94 -17.16
C GLU A 113 13.61 12.54 -16.44
N PRO A 114 13.80 13.26 -15.30
CA PRO A 114 12.69 13.86 -14.56
C PRO A 114 11.80 14.80 -15.39
N ASN A 115 12.34 15.43 -16.44
CA ASN A 115 11.57 16.32 -17.30
C ASN A 115 10.50 15.59 -18.15
N GLU A 116 10.64 14.28 -18.36
CA GLU A 116 9.67 13.46 -19.08
C GLU A 116 8.36 13.31 -18.29
N PHE A 117 8.39 13.53 -16.98
CA PHE A 117 7.25 13.47 -16.07
C PHE A 117 6.47 14.78 -16.00
N ASN A 118 6.90 15.84 -16.68
CA ASN A 118 6.24 17.15 -16.66
C ASN A 118 5.03 17.24 -17.61
N LYS A 119 4.73 16.18 -18.36
CA LYS A 119 3.72 16.16 -19.42
C LYS A 119 2.55 15.26 -19.05
N GLY A 120 1.38 15.57 -19.62
CA GLY A 120 0.18 14.75 -19.51
C GLY A 120 -0.24 14.50 -18.05
N LEU A 121 -0.74 13.29 -17.79
CA LEU A 121 -1.24 12.88 -16.48
C LEU A 121 -0.18 13.03 -15.37
N LEU A 122 1.06 12.60 -15.60
CA LEU A 122 2.11 12.63 -14.55
C LEU A 122 2.52 14.06 -14.19
N GLY A 123 2.42 14.99 -15.14
CA GLY A 123 2.61 16.42 -14.87
C GLY A 123 1.51 16.99 -13.98
N VAL A 124 0.26 16.56 -14.19
CA VAL A 124 -0.88 16.95 -13.34
C VAL A 124 -0.76 16.36 -11.93
N LEU A 125 -0.30 15.11 -11.82
CA LEU A 125 -0.07 14.45 -10.53
C LEU A 125 1.14 15.01 -9.77
N GLN A 126 1.94 15.87 -10.41
CA GLN A 126 3.14 16.49 -9.83
C GLN A 126 4.13 15.47 -9.26
N ILE A 127 4.24 14.29 -9.90
CA ILE A 127 5.19 13.22 -9.51
C ILE A 127 6.63 13.75 -9.44
N ASN A 128 6.95 14.73 -10.29
CA ASN A 128 8.23 15.42 -10.31
C ASN A 128 8.58 16.22 -9.04
N ARG A 129 7.62 16.48 -8.15
CA ARG A 129 7.87 17.11 -6.84
C ARG A 129 8.41 16.12 -5.82
N ILE A 130 8.30 14.82 -6.11
CA ILE A 130 8.84 13.75 -5.28
C ILE A 130 10.27 13.49 -5.70
N GLN A 131 11.17 13.31 -4.73
CA GLN A 131 12.56 13.02 -5.04
C GLN A 131 12.70 11.61 -5.62
N PHE A 132 13.21 11.54 -6.83
CA PHE A 132 13.47 10.30 -7.54
C PHE A 132 14.76 9.58 -7.09
N ILE A 133 14.77 8.26 -7.18
CA ILE A 133 15.99 7.47 -7.33
C ILE A 133 16.33 7.44 -8.82
N LYS A 134 17.54 7.86 -9.20
CA LYS A 134 17.91 8.06 -10.60
C LYS A 134 18.78 6.94 -11.15
N ASP A 135 18.48 6.58 -12.40
CA ASP A 135 19.39 6.06 -13.43
C ASP A 135 20.34 4.95 -12.99
N THR A 136 19.79 3.95 -12.30
CA THR A 136 20.49 2.68 -12.10
C THR A 136 19.56 1.54 -12.52
N ASN A 137 20.07 0.68 -13.40
CA ASN A 137 19.43 -0.60 -13.72
C ASN A 137 20.01 -1.74 -12.85
N ASP A 138 20.83 -1.39 -11.85
CA ASP A 138 21.41 -2.32 -10.91
C ASP A 138 20.47 -2.52 -9.72
N ALA A 139 20.00 -3.75 -9.53
CA ALA A 139 19.04 -4.06 -8.48
C ALA A 139 19.61 -3.83 -7.07
N THR A 140 20.91 -4.04 -6.86
CA THR A 140 21.54 -3.87 -5.54
C THR A 140 21.63 -2.40 -5.16
N GLU A 141 21.97 -1.53 -6.12
CA GLU A 141 21.95 -0.08 -5.90
C GLU A 141 20.53 0.44 -5.64
N ILE A 142 19.54 0.00 -6.42
CA ILE A 142 18.13 0.35 -6.20
C ILE A 142 17.70 -0.05 -4.78
N VAL A 143 17.99 -1.28 -4.37
CA VAL A 143 17.60 -1.80 -3.05
C VAL A 143 18.23 -0.98 -1.93
N ALA A 144 19.52 -0.65 -2.02
CA ALA A 144 20.21 0.14 -1.01
C ALA A 144 19.62 1.55 -0.88
N GLU A 145 19.34 2.23 -2.00
CA GLU A 145 18.74 3.58 -1.97
C GLU A 145 17.27 3.55 -1.52
N LEU A 146 16.51 2.51 -1.89
CA LEU A 146 15.15 2.30 -1.39
C LEU A 146 15.15 2.08 0.13
N HIS A 147 16.01 1.20 0.63
CA HIS A 147 16.13 0.94 2.07
C HIS A 147 16.47 2.22 2.83
N LYS A 148 17.47 2.97 2.37
CA LYS A 148 17.86 4.26 2.98
C LYS A 148 16.69 5.24 3.07
N LYS A 149 15.89 5.36 2.01
CA LYS A 149 14.70 6.23 2.00
C LYS A 149 13.61 5.72 2.93
N LEU A 150 13.34 4.41 2.93
CA LEU A 150 12.33 3.79 3.78
C LEU A 150 12.72 3.89 5.27
N ALA A 151 14.00 3.71 5.60
CA ALA A 151 14.53 3.80 6.96
C ALA A 151 14.53 5.24 7.49
N ALA A 152 14.90 6.22 6.66
CA ALA A 152 14.82 7.63 7.03
C ALA A 152 13.40 8.03 7.42
N GLU A 153 12.39 7.56 6.68
CA GLU A 153 10.99 7.82 6.98
C GLU A 153 10.47 7.01 8.17
N ALA A 154 10.91 5.76 8.36
CA ALA A 154 10.56 4.96 9.53
C ALA A 154 11.03 5.62 10.84
N SER A 155 12.24 6.19 10.84
CA SER A 155 12.78 6.93 11.99
C SER A 155 11.95 8.17 12.37
N LEU A 156 11.23 8.76 11.41
CA LEU A 156 10.30 9.87 11.66
C LEU A 156 8.96 9.37 12.21
N LYS A 157 8.53 8.16 11.83
CA LYS A 157 7.27 7.54 12.29
C LYS A 157 7.36 6.97 13.71
N ASP A 158 8.54 6.59 14.20
CA ASP A 158 8.71 6.09 15.58
C ASP A 158 8.58 7.19 16.65
N LEU A 159 8.53 8.48 16.26
CA LEU A 159 8.31 9.61 17.17
C LEU A 159 6.83 10.01 17.34
N ALA A 160 5.94 9.40 16.57
CA ALA A 160 4.51 9.60 16.72
C ALA A 160 3.83 8.27 16.40
N GLU A 161 3.36 7.58 17.44
CA GLU A 161 2.27 6.61 17.29
C GLU A 161 1.20 7.30 16.43
N ARG A 162 1.18 6.95 15.14
CA ARG A 162 0.27 7.56 14.19
C ARG A 162 -1.11 7.05 14.53
N ASP A 163 -1.86 7.88 15.25
CA ASP A 163 -3.32 7.85 15.27
C ASP A 163 -3.77 8.00 13.81
N PHE A 164 -4.01 6.89 13.14
CA PHE A 164 -4.62 6.84 11.82
C PHE A 164 -6.13 7.11 11.95
N ASP A 165 -6.54 8.27 12.47
CA ASP A 165 -7.93 8.74 12.49
C ASP A 165 -8.35 9.39 11.16
N GLY A 166 -7.84 8.92 10.01
CA GLY A 166 -7.91 9.74 8.79
C GLY A 166 -8.06 9.04 7.44
N ALA A 167 -7.87 7.73 7.32
CA ALA A 167 -8.02 7.05 6.02
C ALA A 167 -8.36 5.56 6.11
N SER A 168 -9.03 5.14 7.17
CA SER A 168 -9.82 3.91 7.17
C SER A 168 -11.28 4.32 6.91
N TYR A 169 -12.11 3.40 6.40
CA TYR A 169 -13.54 3.60 6.48
C TYR A 169 -14.04 3.50 7.94
N GLU A 170 -13.17 3.39 8.96
CA GLU A 170 -13.57 3.26 10.38
C GLU A 170 -14.42 4.42 10.90
N PRO A 171 -14.28 5.69 10.47
CA PRO A 171 -15.23 6.72 10.88
C PRO A 171 -16.63 6.46 10.32
N LEU A 172 -16.75 5.80 9.16
CA LEU A 172 -18.01 5.38 8.56
C LEU A 172 -18.51 4.06 9.14
N GLU A 173 -17.64 3.08 9.35
CA GLU A 173 -17.96 1.78 9.96
C GLU A 173 -18.34 1.96 11.43
N GLY A 174 -17.65 2.82 12.17
CA GLY A 174 -17.95 3.23 13.53
C GLY A 174 -19.26 4.01 13.61
N LYS A 175 -19.47 5.00 12.73
CA LYS A 175 -20.75 5.73 12.67
C LYS A 175 -21.91 4.84 12.21
N LEU A 176 -21.66 3.91 11.30
CA LEU A 176 -22.66 2.93 10.84
C LEU A 176 -22.96 1.92 11.94
N ALA A 177 -21.95 1.43 12.65
CA ALA A 177 -22.07 0.58 13.82
C ALA A 177 -22.88 1.27 14.94
N GLU A 178 -22.56 2.52 15.27
CA GLU A 178 -23.33 3.34 16.20
C GLU A 178 -24.77 3.55 15.73
N LEU A 179 -24.97 3.86 14.44
CA LEU A 179 -26.29 4.07 13.87
C LEU A 179 -27.13 2.79 13.95
N ILE A 180 -26.56 1.64 13.58
CA ILE A 180 -27.22 0.34 13.64
C ILE A 180 -27.52 -0.03 15.10
N ALA A 181 -26.56 0.11 16.02
CA ALA A 181 -26.74 -0.18 17.45
C ALA A 181 -27.77 0.75 18.12
N SER A 182 -27.89 2.00 17.66
CA SER A 182 -28.88 2.96 18.17
C SER A 182 -30.31 2.73 17.65
N LYS A 183 -30.47 1.92 16.59
CA LYS A 183 -31.76 1.71 15.91
C LYS A 183 -32.28 0.28 16.00
N LEU A 184 -31.43 -0.70 16.26
CA LEU A 184 -31.80 -2.10 16.35
C LEU A 184 -31.66 -2.62 17.78
N PRO A 185 -32.60 -3.47 18.24
CA PRO A 185 -32.45 -4.16 19.49
C PRO A 185 -31.33 -5.22 19.40
N ARG A 186 -30.70 -5.50 20.54
CA ARG A 186 -29.45 -6.29 20.63
C ARG A 186 -29.60 -7.74 20.17
N ASP A 187 -30.78 -8.32 20.37
CA ASP A 187 -31.14 -9.66 19.89
C ASP A 187 -31.18 -9.74 18.36
N ALA A 188 -31.72 -8.72 17.68
CA ALA A 188 -31.71 -8.66 16.21
C ALA A 188 -30.28 -8.54 15.64
N LEU A 189 -29.39 -7.85 16.35
CA LEU A 189 -27.97 -7.77 16.01
C LEU A 189 -27.29 -9.14 16.18
N ASP A 190 -27.51 -9.81 17.30
CA ASP A 190 -26.93 -11.13 17.58
C ASP A 190 -27.39 -12.20 16.57
N ASP A 191 -28.63 -12.12 16.10
CA ASP A 191 -29.15 -13.02 15.07
C ASP A 191 -28.56 -12.71 13.68
N ALA A 192 -28.41 -11.43 13.32
CA ALA A 192 -27.72 -11.05 12.09
C ALA A 192 -26.25 -11.51 12.07
N VAL A 193 -25.55 -11.44 13.20
CA VAL A 193 -24.17 -11.95 13.35
C VAL A 193 -24.10 -13.45 13.09
N LYS A 194 -25.08 -14.23 13.58
CA LYS A 194 -25.16 -15.67 13.32
C LYS A 194 -25.50 -15.99 11.86
N GLU A 195 -26.44 -15.26 11.27
CA GLU A 195 -26.83 -15.46 9.86
C GLU A 195 -25.70 -15.13 8.87
N LEU A 196 -24.85 -14.17 9.21
CA LEU A 196 -23.69 -13.78 8.40
C LEU A 196 -22.44 -14.63 8.66
N ASP A 197 -22.52 -15.66 9.52
CA ASP A 197 -21.40 -16.52 9.94
C ASP A 197 -20.18 -15.74 10.48
N LEU A 198 -20.45 -14.60 11.14
CA LEU A 198 -19.41 -13.74 11.72
C LEU A 198 -19.06 -14.25 13.11
N THR A 199 -18.18 -15.26 13.19
CA THR A 199 -17.81 -15.96 14.43
C THR A 199 -17.09 -15.11 15.51
N ARG A 200 -16.84 -13.82 15.29
CA ARG A 200 -16.03 -12.97 16.18
C ARG A 200 -16.52 -11.53 16.42
N LEU A 201 -17.81 -11.26 16.29
CA LEU A 201 -18.38 -10.01 16.83
C LEU A 201 -18.73 -10.22 18.30
N SER A 202 -17.91 -9.66 19.20
CA SER A 202 -18.26 -9.56 20.62
C SER A 202 -18.60 -8.12 21.00
N PHE A 203 -19.82 -7.92 21.50
CA PHE A 203 -20.25 -6.63 22.03
C PHE A 203 -19.79 -6.49 23.48
N GLY A 204 -18.60 -5.92 23.67
CA GLY A 204 -18.06 -5.59 24.98
C GLY A 204 -18.65 -4.30 25.56
N SER A 205 -18.98 -4.30 26.85
CA SER A 205 -19.22 -3.09 27.64
C SER A 205 -17.91 -2.76 28.35
N VAL A 206 -17.25 -1.67 27.97
CA VAL A 206 -16.15 -1.10 28.76
C VAL A 206 -16.72 0.06 29.57
N ASP A 207 -16.41 0.09 30.86
CA ASP A 207 -17.01 0.96 31.88
C ASP A 207 -17.36 2.38 31.39
N GLY A 208 -18.66 2.63 31.22
CA GLY A 208 -19.22 3.97 31.05
C GLY A 208 -19.26 4.53 29.61
N PHE A 209 -18.65 3.89 28.63
CA PHE A 209 -18.80 4.24 27.21
C PHE A 209 -18.94 2.97 26.36
N SER A 210 -20.06 2.85 25.63
CA SER A 210 -20.27 1.76 24.69
C SER A 210 -19.43 2.02 23.42
N SER A 211 -18.19 1.55 23.39
CA SER A 211 -17.39 1.49 22.16
C SER A 211 -17.64 0.15 21.45
N LEU A 212 -18.00 0.20 20.17
CA LEU A 212 -18.05 -0.98 19.30
C LEU A 212 -16.68 -1.16 18.63
N SER A 213 -16.02 -2.31 18.83
CA SER A 213 -14.85 -2.68 18.04
C SER A 213 -15.22 -3.84 17.11
N ILE A 214 -15.12 -3.61 15.79
CA ILE A 214 -15.27 -4.66 14.79
C ILE A 214 -13.88 -5.01 14.29
N SER A 215 -13.36 -6.20 14.64
CA SER A 215 -12.09 -6.69 14.12
C SER A 215 -12.34 -7.82 13.12
N PHE A 216 -11.96 -7.60 11.86
CA PHE A 216 -11.97 -8.63 10.82
C PHE A 216 -10.64 -9.39 10.84
N CYS A 217 -10.66 -10.65 11.31
CA CYS A 217 -9.55 -11.58 11.09
C CYS A 217 -9.98 -12.65 10.10
N THR A 218 -9.24 -12.77 8.99
CA THR A 218 -9.37 -13.87 8.04
C THR A 218 -9.05 -15.19 8.74
N VAL A 219 -9.95 -16.17 8.66
CA VAL A 219 -9.67 -17.53 9.11
C VAL A 219 -8.68 -18.14 8.11
N ALA A 220 -7.48 -18.49 8.58
CA ALA A 220 -6.59 -19.35 7.82
C ALA A 220 -7.23 -20.75 7.75
N GLY A 221 -7.72 -21.10 6.58
CA GLY A 221 -8.01 -22.48 6.19
C GLY A 221 -6.76 -23.14 5.62
#